data_AF-A0A451BV88-F1
#
_entry.id   AF-A0A451BV88-F1
#
_cell.length_a   1.000
_cell.length_b   1.000
_cell.length_c   1.000
_cell.angle_alpha   90.00
_cell.angle_beta   90.00
_cell.angle_gamma   90.00
#
_symmetry.space_group_name_H-M   'P 1'
#
loop_
_entity.id
_entity.type
_entity.pdbx_description
1 polymer ?
#
loop_
_entity_poly.entity_id
_entity_poly.type
_entity_poly.pdbx_seq_one_letter_code
_entity_poly.pdbx_strand_id
1 'polypeptide(L)'
;MVHGPQPRPVPVVIHVIGLHHGIQHNGGVLRHIPGLAALREQFGYYLMGVVKERGISVLAEELNKDALAMFHAPESLAESVAGKLGIAHVFCEPDLRTRSSLGFTRRLGKKHHFVRERLWYNEIIGYKGQRILFICGANHVASFTEFARGKGQPVTVLTSYYGRGFFEAAPAPRIPSIIVPTSCMQKSSCTPDPR
;
A
#
# COMPACT_ATOMS: atom_id res chain seq x y z
N MET A 1 22.33 -13.41 40.68
CA MET A 1 21.28 -13.91 39.77
C MET A 1 21.84 -13.85 38.36
N VAL A 2 22.07 -14.99 37.72
CA VAL A 2 22.61 -15.04 36.35
C VAL A 2 21.42 -14.89 35.41
N HIS A 3 21.31 -13.77 34.69
CA HIS A 3 20.32 -13.64 33.63
C HIS A 3 20.68 -14.64 32.53
N GLY A 4 19.83 -15.66 32.35
CA GLY A 4 19.95 -16.60 31.24
C GLY A 4 19.88 -15.86 29.88
N PRO A 5 20.40 -16.48 28.81
CA PRO A 5 20.37 -15.88 27.48
C PRO A 5 18.93 -15.56 27.07
N GLN A 6 18.69 -14.30 26.69
CA GLN A 6 17.39 -13.85 26.22
C GLN A 6 17.02 -14.58 24.93
N PRO A 7 15.76 -15.03 24.76
CA PRO A 7 15.32 -15.70 23.55
C PRO A 7 15.50 -14.77 22.34
N ARG A 8 16.05 -15.32 21.25
CA ARG A 8 16.24 -14.56 20.02
C ARG A 8 14.87 -14.13 19.46
N PRO A 9 14.72 -12.88 19.00
CA PRO A 9 13.49 -12.45 18.36
C PRO A 9 13.17 -13.36 17.16
N VAL A 10 11.93 -13.84 17.08
CA VAL A 10 11.48 -14.60 15.90
C VAL A 10 11.30 -13.61 14.75
N PRO A 11 12.04 -13.74 13.64
CA PRO A 11 11.93 -12.81 12.52
C PRO A 11 10.58 -12.96 11.82
N VAL A 12 10.18 -11.90 11.13
CA VAL A 12 9.06 -11.90 10.21
C VAL A 12 9.62 -12.18 8.81
N VAL A 13 8.98 -13.07 8.06
CA VAL A 13 9.37 -13.32 6.66
C VAL A 13 8.52 -12.45 5.74
N ILE A 14 9.16 -11.56 5.00
CA ILE A 14 8.47 -10.58 4.16
C ILE A 14 8.63 -10.95 2.68
N HIS A 15 7.51 -11.10 2.00
CA HIS A 15 7.43 -11.20 0.55
C HIS A 15 6.93 -9.86 0.00
N VAL A 16 7.50 -9.36 -1.09
CA VAL A 16 7.15 -8.05 -1.66
C VAL A 16 6.66 -8.18 -3.09
N ILE A 17 5.53 -7.53 -3.37
CA ILE A 17 5.03 -7.28 -4.73
C ILE A 17 4.93 -5.77 -4.94
N GLY A 18 5.58 -5.28 -5.99
CA GLY A 18 5.35 -3.95 -6.54
C GLY A 18 4.33 -3.99 -7.66
N LEU A 19 3.46 -2.99 -7.74
CA LEU A 19 2.45 -2.85 -8.79
C LEU A 19 2.16 -1.39 -9.14
N HIS A 20 1.33 -1.19 -10.17
CA HIS A 20 0.70 0.11 -10.42
C HIS A 20 -0.49 0.31 -9.48
N HIS A 21 -0.56 1.42 -8.72
CA HIS A 21 -1.61 1.66 -7.71
C HIS A 21 -3.05 1.49 -8.22
N GLY A 22 -3.29 1.77 -9.50
CA GLY A 22 -4.60 1.55 -10.13
C GLY A 22 -5.09 0.09 -10.11
N ILE A 23 -4.22 -0.89 -9.82
CA ILE A 23 -4.60 -2.30 -9.67
C ILE A 23 -5.17 -2.59 -8.27
N GLN A 24 -4.84 -1.82 -7.23
CA GLN A 24 -5.18 -2.15 -5.84
C GLN A 24 -6.66 -2.01 -5.49
N HIS A 25 -7.44 -1.25 -6.26
CA HIS A 25 -8.85 -0.98 -5.99
C HIS A 25 -9.64 -0.92 -7.29
N ASN A 26 -10.96 -1.06 -7.23
CA ASN A 26 -11.85 -1.02 -8.40
C ASN A 26 -12.46 0.37 -8.71
N GLY A 27 -12.26 1.36 -7.83
CA GLY A 27 -12.79 2.72 -7.97
C GLY A 27 -12.00 3.67 -8.88
N GLY A 28 -12.40 4.94 -8.86
CA GLY A 28 -11.75 6.08 -9.52
C GLY A 28 -11.94 6.13 -11.03
N VAL A 29 -11.31 7.12 -11.68
CA VAL A 29 -11.39 7.32 -13.14
C VAL A 29 -10.81 6.12 -13.91
N LEU A 30 -9.81 5.45 -13.34
CA LEU A 30 -9.13 4.31 -13.97
C LEU A 30 -10.05 3.11 -14.21
N ARG A 31 -11.19 3.01 -13.51
CA ARG A 31 -12.14 1.89 -13.69
C ARG A 31 -12.69 1.75 -15.13
N HIS A 32 -12.57 2.81 -15.93
CA HIS A 32 -13.02 2.84 -17.32
C HIS A 32 -11.93 2.45 -18.34
N ILE A 33 -10.69 2.16 -17.89
CA ILE A 33 -9.63 1.70 -18.80
C ILE A 33 -9.99 0.29 -19.29
N PRO A 34 -10.13 0.09 -20.62
CA PRO A 34 -10.42 -1.24 -21.18
C PRO A 34 -9.36 -2.26 -20.74
N GLY A 35 -9.81 -3.44 -20.31
CA GLY A 35 -8.93 -4.53 -19.86
C GLY A 35 -8.40 -4.40 -18.43
N LEU A 36 -8.55 -3.25 -17.75
CA LEU A 36 -8.05 -3.12 -16.37
C LEU A 36 -8.80 -4.04 -15.39
N ALA A 37 -10.10 -4.28 -15.61
CA ALA A 37 -10.86 -5.23 -14.82
C ALA A 37 -10.28 -6.65 -14.91
N ALA A 38 -9.97 -7.11 -16.14
CA ALA A 38 -9.35 -8.42 -16.37
C ALA A 38 -7.94 -8.49 -15.75
N LEU A 39 -7.13 -7.43 -15.84
CA LEU A 39 -5.82 -7.38 -15.20
C LEU A 39 -5.93 -7.50 -13.66
N ARG A 40 -6.91 -6.83 -13.05
CA ARG A 40 -7.16 -6.91 -11.60
C ARG A 40 -7.60 -8.31 -11.19
N GLU A 41 -8.46 -8.95 -11.97
CA GLU A 41 -8.88 -10.33 -11.74
C GLU A 41 -7.69 -11.30 -11.82
N GLN A 42 -6.86 -11.18 -12.86
CA GLN A 42 -5.62 -11.96 -12.99
C GLN A 42 -4.68 -11.73 -11.80
N PHE A 43 -4.56 -10.49 -11.32
CA PHE A 43 -3.76 -10.19 -10.15
C PHE A 43 -4.35 -10.82 -8.88
N GLY A 44 -5.67 -10.85 -8.73
CA GLY A 44 -6.34 -11.56 -7.64
C GLY A 44 -5.99 -13.05 -7.61
N TYR A 45 -6.06 -13.73 -8.75
CA TYR A 45 -5.62 -15.14 -8.85
C TYR A 45 -4.14 -15.33 -8.54
N TYR A 46 -3.30 -14.41 -9.02
CA TYR A 46 -1.88 -14.42 -8.69
C TYR A 46 -1.63 -14.30 -7.17
N LEU A 47 -2.31 -13.38 -6.48
CA LEU A 47 -2.22 -13.24 -5.03
C LEU A 47 -2.64 -14.52 -4.31
N MET A 48 -3.77 -15.13 -4.70
CA MET A 48 -4.23 -16.39 -4.11
C MET A 48 -3.22 -17.52 -4.28
N GLY A 49 -2.61 -17.64 -5.46
CA GLY A 49 -1.55 -18.61 -5.75
C GLY A 49 -0.33 -18.40 -4.85
N VAL A 50 0.17 -17.15 -4.76
CA VAL A 50 1.31 -16.79 -3.91
C VAL A 50 1.03 -17.09 -2.43
N VAL A 51 -0.16 -16.75 -1.94
CA VAL A 51 -0.54 -17.00 -0.55
C VAL A 51 -0.42 -18.49 -0.22
N LYS A 52 -1.00 -19.35 -1.07
CA LYS A 52 -0.96 -20.80 -0.90
C LYS A 52 0.44 -21.37 -1.02
N GLU A 53 1.19 -21.00 -2.06
CA GLU A 53 2.53 -21.52 -2.35
C GLU A 53 3.55 -21.16 -1.25
N ARG A 54 3.47 -19.93 -0.72
CA ARG A 54 4.46 -19.41 0.23
C ARG A 54 4.03 -19.56 1.69
N GLY A 55 2.81 -20.03 1.95
CA GLY A 55 2.23 -20.13 3.29
C GLY A 55 2.07 -18.75 3.94
N ILE A 56 1.62 -17.76 3.17
CA ILE A 56 1.38 -16.40 3.68
C ILE A 56 0.18 -16.43 4.62
N SER A 57 0.32 -15.80 5.79
CA SER A 57 -0.77 -15.67 6.77
C SER A 57 -1.28 -14.23 6.93
N VAL A 58 -0.59 -13.26 6.31
CA VAL A 58 -0.97 -11.83 6.35
C VAL A 58 -0.77 -11.18 4.98
N LEU A 59 -1.80 -10.52 4.46
CA LEU A 59 -1.69 -9.57 3.37
C LEU A 59 -1.58 -8.15 3.92
N ALA A 60 -0.47 -7.49 3.61
CA ALA A 60 -0.22 -6.10 3.98
C ALA A 60 -0.17 -5.24 2.71
N GLU A 61 -0.68 -4.01 2.74
CA GLU A 61 -0.61 -3.13 1.56
C GLU A 61 -0.33 -1.65 1.85
N GLU A 62 0.34 -1.01 0.88
CA GLU A 62 0.47 0.44 0.76
C GLU A 62 -0.87 1.06 0.32
N LEU A 63 -1.89 0.94 1.17
CA LEU A 63 -3.18 1.58 0.98
C LEU A 63 -3.80 1.86 2.36
N ASN A 64 -4.83 2.70 2.39
CA ASN A 64 -5.65 2.96 3.56
C ASN A 64 -7.12 3.16 3.16
N LYS A 65 -7.99 3.19 4.16
CA LYS A 65 -9.44 3.37 3.97
C LYS A 65 -9.81 4.72 3.38
N ASP A 66 -9.06 5.78 3.71
CA ASP A 66 -9.31 7.11 3.14
C ASP A 66 -9.07 7.15 1.62
N ALA A 67 -8.04 6.43 1.14
CA ALA A 67 -7.77 6.29 -0.28
C ALA A 67 -8.91 5.56 -0.98
N LEU A 68 -9.40 4.46 -0.41
CA LEU A 68 -10.57 3.74 -0.93
C LEU A 68 -11.80 4.66 -1.02
N ALA A 69 -12.08 5.42 0.03
CA ALA A 69 -13.18 6.38 0.06
C ALA A 69 -13.02 7.47 -1.03
N MET A 70 -11.82 8.04 -1.18
CA MET A 70 -11.53 9.03 -2.23
C MET A 70 -11.72 8.47 -3.65
N PHE A 71 -11.46 7.18 -3.85
CA PHE A 71 -11.69 6.52 -5.14
C PHE A 71 -13.11 5.96 -5.30
N HIS A 72 -13.99 6.10 -4.31
CA HIS A 72 -15.30 5.43 -4.28
C HIS A 72 -15.17 3.91 -4.52
N ALA A 73 -14.12 3.31 -3.96
CA ALA A 73 -13.91 1.87 -3.96
C ALA A 73 -14.41 1.31 -2.62
N PRO A 74 -15.30 0.30 -2.62
CA PRO A 74 -15.82 -0.28 -1.37
C PRO A 74 -14.78 -1.11 -0.63
N GLU A 75 -13.83 -1.71 -1.34
CA GLU A 75 -12.76 -2.55 -0.78
C GLU A 75 -11.49 -2.49 -1.66
N SER A 76 -10.36 -2.88 -1.09
CA SER A 76 -9.15 -3.16 -1.88
C SER A 76 -9.16 -4.61 -2.40
N LEU A 77 -8.37 -4.86 -3.44
CA LEU A 77 -8.21 -6.22 -3.97
C LEU A 77 -7.49 -7.14 -2.96
N ALA A 78 -6.52 -6.62 -2.20
CA ALA A 78 -5.81 -7.39 -1.19
C ALA A 78 -6.73 -7.76 -0.01
N GLU A 79 -7.58 -6.83 0.43
CA GLU A 79 -8.60 -7.05 1.46
C GLU A 79 -9.59 -8.13 1.00
N SER A 80 -10.11 -8.02 -0.23
CA SER A 80 -11.01 -8.99 -0.84
C SER A 80 -10.39 -10.40 -0.91
N VAL A 81 -9.12 -10.52 -1.33
CA VAL A 81 -8.40 -11.80 -1.39
C VAL A 81 -8.15 -12.38 0.00
N ALA A 82 -7.74 -11.55 0.98
CA ALA A 82 -7.54 -12.01 2.35
C ALA A 82 -8.84 -12.57 2.95
N GLY A 83 -9.96 -11.86 2.75
CA GLY A 83 -11.29 -12.31 3.18
C GLY A 83 -11.69 -13.66 2.58
N LYS A 84 -11.46 -13.85 1.28
CA LYS A 84 -11.73 -15.13 0.59
C LYS A 84 -10.89 -16.30 1.11
N LEU A 85 -9.66 -16.03 1.56
CA LEU A 85 -8.74 -17.04 2.06
C LEU A 85 -8.80 -17.22 3.58
N GLY A 86 -9.56 -16.38 4.30
CA GLY A 86 -9.64 -16.40 5.75
C GLY A 86 -8.31 -16.06 6.45
N ILE A 87 -7.48 -15.22 5.83
CA ILE A 87 -6.20 -14.77 6.42
C ILE A 87 -6.27 -13.29 6.84
N ALA A 88 -5.29 -12.85 7.64
CA ALA A 88 -5.26 -11.48 8.11
C ALA A 88 -4.97 -10.50 6.96
N HIS A 89 -5.56 -9.32 7.05
CA HIS A 89 -5.27 -8.17 6.18
C HIS A 89 -4.89 -6.95 7.02
N VAL A 90 -3.97 -6.13 6.51
CA VAL A 90 -3.56 -4.88 7.13
C VAL A 90 -3.33 -3.76 6.11
N PHE A 91 -3.94 -2.61 6.36
CA PHE A 91 -3.62 -1.35 5.72
C PHE A 91 -2.40 -0.74 6.41
N CYS A 92 -1.28 -0.59 5.69
CA CYS A 92 -0.06 -0.05 6.27
C CYS A 92 0.02 1.48 6.15
N GLU A 93 -0.67 2.09 5.18
CA GLU A 93 -0.58 3.53 4.98
C GLU A 93 -1.34 4.27 6.10
N PRO A 94 -0.74 5.27 6.77
CA PRO A 94 -1.45 6.10 7.75
C PRO A 94 -2.65 6.81 7.12
N ASP A 95 -3.73 6.98 7.90
CA ASP A 95 -4.89 7.78 7.51
C ASP A 95 -4.54 9.27 7.27
N LEU A 96 -5.44 10.02 6.64
CA LEU A 96 -5.24 11.43 6.27
C LEU A 96 -4.94 12.32 7.48
N ARG A 97 -5.56 12.03 8.64
CA ARG A 97 -5.34 12.78 9.88
C ARG A 97 -3.92 12.56 10.40
N THR A 98 -3.50 11.31 10.47
CA THR A 98 -2.16 10.88 10.88
C THR A 98 -1.13 11.43 9.91
N ARG A 99 -1.39 11.37 8.61
CA ARG A 99 -0.55 11.99 7.58
C ARG A 99 -0.40 13.49 7.81
N SER A 100 -1.49 14.20 8.08
CA SER A 100 -1.45 15.63 8.39
C SER A 100 -0.62 15.91 9.65
N SER A 101 -0.80 15.13 10.72
CA SER A 101 -0.06 15.28 11.98
C SER A 101 1.45 15.03 11.86
N LEU A 102 1.84 14.12 10.96
CA LEU A 102 3.24 13.81 10.65
C LEU A 102 3.85 14.81 9.65
N GLY A 103 3.10 15.84 9.26
CA GLY A 103 3.57 16.87 8.34
C GLY A 103 3.67 16.40 6.89
N PHE A 104 2.91 15.37 6.48
CA PHE A 104 2.81 14.98 5.07
C PHE A 104 2.11 16.08 4.25
N THR A 105 2.87 17.11 3.86
CA THR A 105 2.41 18.18 2.98
C THR A 105 2.77 17.86 1.53
N ARG A 106 2.00 18.36 0.56
CA ARG A 106 2.31 18.22 -0.89
C ARG A 106 3.73 18.68 -1.27
N ARG A 107 4.39 19.50 -0.45
CA ARG A 107 5.69 20.14 -0.74
C ARG A 107 6.92 19.26 -0.45
N LEU A 108 6.77 18.14 0.25
CA LEU A 108 7.91 17.40 0.80
C LEU A 108 8.41 16.24 -0.11
N GLY A 109 7.76 15.98 -1.25
CA GLY A 109 8.29 15.17 -2.35
C GLY A 109 8.86 13.80 -1.95
N LYS A 110 10.03 13.45 -2.49
CA LYS A 110 10.70 12.14 -2.25
C LYS A 110 11.09 11.86 -0.80
N LYS A 111 11.21 12.89 0.07
CA LYS A 111 11.55 12.70 1.50
C LYS A 111 10.47 11.91 2.25
N HIS A 112 9.24 11.85 1.71
CA HIS A 112 8.15 11.05 2.27
C HIS A 112 8.32 9.54 2.12
N HIS A 113 9.08 9.07 1.13
CA HIS A 113 9.17 7.63 0.85
C HIS A 113 9.74 6.91 2.07
N PHE A 114 10.88 7.36 2.58
CA PHE A 114 11.52 6.76 3.74
C PHE A 114 10.66 6.79 5.00
N VAL A 115 9.95 7.91 5.27
CA VAL A 115 9.08 8.02 6.44
C VAL A 115 7.91 7.04 6.33
N ARG A 116 7.27 6.94 5.16
CA ARG A 116 6.16 6.00 4.91
C ARG A 116 6.64 4.55 5.02
N GLU A 117 7.75 4.20 4.38
CA GLU A 117 8.34 2.86 4.44
C GLU A 117 8.66 2.43 5.87
N ARG A 118 9.14 3.35 6.70
CA ARG A 118 9.35 3.09 8.14
C ARG A 118 8.04 2.82 8.87
N LEU A 119 6.97 3.56 8.58
CA LEU A 119 5.65 3.32 9.17
C LEU A 119 5.09 1.96 8.74
N TRP A 120 5.15 1.64 7.45
CA TRP A 120 4.68 0.35 6.95
C TRP A 120 5.43 -0.82 7.57
N TYR A 121 6.76 -0.69 7.67
CA TYR A 121 7.58 -1.70 8.34
C TYR A 121 7.17 -1.90 9.80
N ASN A 122 6.89 -0.81 10.53
CA ASN A 122 6.46 -0.90 11.93
C ASN A 122 5.13 -1.64 12.09
N GLU A 123 4.19 -1.46 11.15
CA GLU A 123 2.94 -2.24 11.12
C GLU A 123 3.22 -3.73 10.85
N ILE A 124 4.07 -4.01 9.86
CA ILE A 124 4.41 -5.37 9.40
C ILE A 124 5.13 -6.19 10.50
N ILE A 125 6.07 -5.58 11.25
CA ILE A 125 6.82 -6.33 12.28
C ILE A 125 6.00 -6.73 13.50
N GLY A 126 4.78 -6.20 13.66
CA GLY A 126 3.86 -6.63 14.70
C GLY A 126 3.48 -8.11 14.59
N TYR A 127 3.54 -8.67 13.39
CA TYR A 127 3.16 -10.05 13.07
C TYR A 127 4.33 -11.03 13.22
N LYS A 128 4.97 -11.05 14.40
CA LYS A 128 6.14 -11.90 14.69
C LYS A 128 5.90 -13.38 14.37
N GLY A 129 6.87 -14.01 13.72
CA GLY A 129 6.80 -15.42 13.33
C GLY A 129 5.87 -15.73 12.16
N GLN A 130 5.22 -14.72 11.58
CA GLN A 130 4.34 -14.88 10.43
C GLN A 130 5.05 -14.65 9.10
N ARG A 131 4.43 -15.13 8.02
CA ARG A 131 4.83 -14.85 6.65
C ARG A 131 3.88 -13.83 6.06
N ILE A 132 4.43 -12.71 5.63
CA ILE A 132 3.67 -11.55 5.18
C ILE A 132 3.91 -11.34 3.70
N LEU A 133 2.86 -11.07 2.95
CA LEU A 133 2.96 -10.53 1.59
C LEU A 133 2.61 -9.04 1.64
N PHE A 134 3.61 -8.20 1.43
CA PHE A 134 3.48 -6.76 1.35
C PHE A 134 3.33 -6.30 -0.11
N ILE A 135 2.24 -5.60 -0.38
CA ILE A 135 1.87 -5.09 -1.70
C ILE A 135 2.06 -3.57 -1.71
N CYS A 136 2.89 -3.06 -2.60
CA CYS A 136 3.20 -1.63 -2.66
C CYS A 136 3.30 -1.12 -4.09
N GLY A 137 3.42 0.20 -4.26
CA GLY A 137 3.77 0.81 -5.53
C GLY A 137 5.13 0.31 -6.01
N ALA A 138 5.27 0.06 -7.32
CA ALA A 138 6.52 -0.45 -7.91
C ALA A 138 7.74 0.44 -7.62
N ASN A 139 7.53 1.74 -7.42
CA ASN A 139 8.54 2.72 -7.03
C ASN A 139 9.08 2.55 -5.60
N HIS A 140 8.40 1.78 -4.74
CA HIS A 140 8.80 1.54 -3.35
C HIS A 140 9.53 0.20 -3.14
N VAL A 141 9.45 -0.73 -4.10
CA VAL A 141 9.99 -2.09 -3.92
C VAL A 141 11.47 -2.08 -3.53
N ALA A 142 12.29 -1.32 -4.26
CA ALA A 142 13.74 -1.30 -4.05
C ALA A 142 14.09 -0.71 -2.66
N SER A 143 13.60 0.49 -2.35
CA SER A 143 13.89 1.20 -1.11
C SER A 143 13.33 0.48 0.12
N PHE A 144 12.09 -0.03 0.05
CA PHE A 144 11.50 -0.79 1.15
C PHE A 144 12.26 -2.11 1.40
N THR A 145 12.65 -2.82 0.34
CA THR A 145 13.40 -4.08 0.46
C THR A 145 14.77 -3.85 1.10
N GLU A 146 15.50 -2.83 0.64
CA GLU A 146 16.78 -2.44 1.23
C GLU A 146 16.61 -2.08 2.72
N PHE A 147 15.61 -1.26 3.03
CA PHE A 147 15.31 -0.85 4.40
C PHE A 147 15.02 -2.04 5.32
N ALA A 148 14.09 -2.93 4.93
CA ALA A 148 13.68 -4.07 5.74
C ALA A 148 14.83 -5.10 5.92
N ARG A 149 15.65 -5.32 4.89
CA ARG A 149 16.87 -6.15 5.01
C ARG A 149 17.90 -5.52 5.94
N GLY A 150 18.08 -4.20 5.88
CA GLY A 150 18.92 -3.45 6.82
C GLY A 150 18.46 -3.55 8.28
N LYS A 151 17.20 -3.93 8.52
CA LYS A 151 16.65 -4.25 9.85
C LYS A 151 16.74 -5.74 10.21
N GLY A 152 17.45 -6.54 9.40
CA GLY A 152 17.67 -7.97 9.64
C GLY A 152 16.49 -8.86 9.28
N GLN A 153 15.49 -8.36 8.55
CA GLN A 153 14.37 -9.20 8.12
C GLN A 153 14.71 -9.99 6.84
N PRO A 154 14.31 -11.27 6.75
CA PRO A 154 14.25 -12.00 5.49
C PRO A 154 13.24 -11.34 4.54
N VAL A 155 13.72 -10.86 3.38
CA VAL A 155 12.86 -10.23 2.35
C VAL A 155 13.07 -10.85 0.98
N THR A 156 11.98 -11.28 0.35
CA THR A 156 11.96 -11.82 -1.02
C THR A 156 11.04 -10.99 -1.91
N VAL A 157 11.59 -10.39 -2.97
CA VAL A 157 10.77 -9.70 -3.99
C VAL A 157 10.23 -10.75 -4.97
N LEU A 158 8.91 -10.88 -5.05
CA LEU A 158 8.25 -11.83 -5.95
C LEU A 158 7.95 -11.22 -7.32
N THR A 159 7.60 -9.93 -7.35
CA THR A 159 7.38 -9.17 -8.59
C THR A 159 7.70 -7.71 -8.30
N SER A 160 8.55 -7.08 -9.10
CA SER A 160 8.95 -5.69 -8.89
C SER A 160 7.97 -4.68 -9.48
N TYR A 161 7.24 -5.06 -10.55
CA TYR A 161 6.27 -4.19 -11.19
C TYR A 161 5.18 -4.98 -11.94
N TYR A 162 4.18 -5.47 -11.21
CA TYR A 162 3.02 -6.12 -11.79
C TYR A 162 2.19 -5.12 -12.61
N GLY A 163 1.80 -5.53 -13.81
CA GLY A 163 1.03 -4.71 -14.74
C GLY A 163 1.84 -3.71 -15.56
N ARG A 164 3.19 -3.69 -15.45
CA ARG A 164 4.05 -2.79 -16.23
C ARG A 164 3.69 -2.79 -17.72
N GLY A 165 3.63 -3.95 -18.36
CA GLY A 165 3.32 -4.07 -19.79
C GLY A 165 1.93 -3.55 -20.16
N PHE A 166 0.93 -3.69 -19.28
CA PHE A 166 -0.41 -3.14 -19.50
C PHE A 166 -0.39 -1.61 -19.51
N PHE A 167 0.28 -0.99 -18.54
CA PHE A 167 0.34 0.48 -18.41
C PHE A 167 1.32 1.14 -19.38
N GLU A 168 2.36 0.44 -19.85
CA GLU A 168 3.28 0.92 -20.88
C GLU A 168 2.68 0.81 -22.29
N ALA A 169 1.85 -0.21 -22.55
CA ALA A 169 1.19 -0.41 -23.84
C ALA A 169 -0.11 0.43 -24.00
N ALA A 170 -0.70 0.90 -22.90
CA ALA A 170 -1.90 1.72 -22.97
C ALA A 170 -1.57 3.05 -23.68
N PRO A 171 -2.30 3.42 -24.75
CA PRO A 171 -2.16 4.76 -25.32
C PRO A 171 -2.44 5.77 -24.22
N ALA A 172 -1.56 6.76 -24.07
CA ALA A 172 -1.70 7.81 -23.06
C ALA A 172 -3.17 8.29 -23.08
N PRO A 173 -3.88 8.23 -21.95
CA PRO A 173 -5.29 8.57 -21.95
C PRO A 173 -5.40 9.99 -22.51
N ARG A 174 -6.13 10.14 -23.60
CA ARG A 174 -6.62 11.45 -24.04
C ARG A 174 -7.65 11.86 -23.00
N ILE A 175 -7.19 12.30 -21.84
CA ILE A 175 -8.05 12.88 -20.82
C ILE A 175 -8.63 14.12 -21.51
N PRO A 176 -9.92 14.15 -21.88
CA PRO A 176 -10.54 15.41 -22.24
C PRO A 176 -10.33 16.28 -21.01
N SER A 177 -9.71 17.45 -21.17
CA SER A 177 -9.35 18.37 -20.09
C SER A 177 -10.50 18.47 -19.08
N ILE A 178 -10.45 17.64 -18.04
CA ILE A 178 -11.40 17.69 -16.94
C ILE A 178 -10.98 18.95 -16.21
N ILE A 179 -11.73 20.03 -16.44
CA ILE A 179 -11.71 21.23 -15.63
C ILE A 179 -11.93 20.73 -14.19
N VAL A 180 -10.85 20.64 -13.42
CA VAL A 180 -10.94 20.41 -11.98
C VAL A 180 -11.60 21.68 -11.44
N PRO A 181 -12.82 21.63 -10.89
CA PRO A 181 -13.43 22.82 -10.32
C PRO A 181 -12.52 23.28 -9.19
N THR A 182 -12.03 24.51 -9.29
CA THR A 182 -11.14 25.12 -8.30
C THR A 182 -11.87 25.50 -7.00
N SER A 183 -13.12 25.09 -6.82
CA SER A 183 -13.96 25.47 -5.66
C SER A 183 -14.05 24.35 -4.62
N CYS A 184 -12.96 24.10 -3.89
CA CYS A 184 -13.06 23.59 -2.52
C CYS A 184 -11.95 24.15 -1.63
N MET A 185 -11.64 25.44 -1.85
CA MET A 185 -10.95 26.29 -0.88
C MET A 185 -11.78 27.56 -0.69
N GLN A 186 -12.82 27.45 0.13
CA GLN A 186 -13.30 28.62 0.86
C GLN A 186 -12.88 28.48 2.33
N LYS A 187 -12.11 29.49 2.72
CA LYS A 187 -11.48 29.73 4.01
C LYS A 187 -12.53 29.69 5.13
N SER A 188 -12.35 28.83 6.13
CA SER A 188 -12.90 29.07 7.46
C SER A 188 -11.95 30.02 8.22
N SER A 189 -12.16 31.32 8.05
CA SER A 189 -11.57 32.32 8.95
C SER A 189 -12.34 32.32 10.26
N CYS A 190 -11.84 31.64 11.29
CA CYS A 190 -12.23 31.93 12.66
C CYS A 190 -11.58 33.25 13.07
N THR A 191 -12.36 34.31 13.20
CA THR A 191 -11.97 35.51 13.95
C THR A 191 -12.21 35.26 15.44
N PRO A 192 -11.28 35.63 16.34
CA PRO A 192 -11.54 35.57 17.77
C PRO A 192 -12.48 36.71 18.20
N ASP A 193 -13.38 36.37 19.11
CA ASP A 193 -14.35 37.23 19.79
C ASP A 193 -13.65 38.21 20.74
N PRO A 194 -13.87 39.54 20.64
CA PRO A 194 -13.30 40.49 21.57
C PRO A 194 -14.18 40.58 22.83
N ARG A 195 -13.59 40.25 23.98
CA ARG A 195 -14.04 40.75 25.30
C ARG A 195 -13.27 42.00 25.66
#